data_AF-I0HQU0-F1
#
_entry.id   AF-I0HQU0-F1
#
_cell.length_a   1.000
_cell.length_b   1.000
_cell.length_c   1.000
_cell.angle_alpha   90.00
_cell.angle_beta   90.00
_cell.angle_gamma   90.00
#
_symmetry.space_group_name_H-M   'P 1'
#
loop_
_entity.id
_entity.type
_entity.pdbx_description
1 polymer ?
#
loop_
_entity_poly.entity_id
_entity_poly.type
_entity_poly.pdbx_seq_one_letter_code
_entity_poly.pdbx_strand_id
1 'polypeptide(L)'
;MAIIMHGSWTLRVSAHNSAIAQRFVVSGAETGNGSHDASDGTAVHVTGRQWSVRMQHRPAGQSWQDSRPRIGYPWIAAGLLRFELRAGDDELVLGCSLPASSDDTIVYGNARAYPGSSLFNPGRNDLIVIDPPVAAHELCRRFPALYPVIEKLYPERLRRFPRPEPQDELRPLVLPTGLPAQAQGLLLHSQPAARVLAALASAGDLDRAQAEAVAALATTVERSAGASTLGAGLGRLRRAELEALAELRDAGLRTAGEARPTSGLLLRIQHYQRSDVEMLGGPYSGSGERENLGFAITDEQGRYLFRLSREHGAPGVGRPDLILQSLGNGLTPTWESAPYSQVPNLQRIDLCIPNPSLQPKRLRPDHRVGQRGDELAAVERGLGGRAPANDADSHAAARPRLVSRTEGSWRGGLRV
;
A
#
# COMPACT_ATOMS: atom_id res chain seq x y z
N MET A 1 -11.52 -8.96 -10.34
CA MET A 1 -10.71 -8.35 -9.27
C MET A 1 -10.79 -6.85 -9.44
N ALA A 2 -11.01 -6.09 -8.38
CA ALA A 2 -11.04 -4.64 -8.43
C ALA A 2 -9.66 -4.07 -8.08
N ILE A 3 -9.25 -3.01 -8.77
CA ILE A 3 -8.12 -2.17 -8.36
C ILE A 3 -8.67 -0.98 -7.57
N ILE A 4 -8.09 -0.71 -6.41
CA ILE A 4 -8.42 0.47 -5.62
C ILE A 4 -7.64 1.66 -6.16
N MET A 5 -8.37 2.74 -6.42
CA MET A 5 -7.88 3.97 -7.01
C MET A 5 -8.16 5.14 -6.05
N HIS A 6 -7.33 6.17 -6.12
CA HIS A 6 -7.41 7.33 -5.21
C HIS A 6 -7.29 8.62 -5.99
N GLY A 7 -8.16 9.56 -5.68
CA GLY A 7 -8.22 10.87 -6.31
C GLY A 7 -8.73 10.86 -7.75
N SER A 8 -8.56 12.01 -8.40
CA SER A 8 -9.04 12.28 -9.75
C SER A 8 -8.16 11.64 -10.85
N TRP A 9 -8.73 10.80 -11.71
CA TRP A 9 -8.05 10.19 -12.85
C TRP A 9 -8.90 10.25 -14.12
N THR A 10 -8.25 10.48 -15.25
CA THR A 10 -8.83 10.22 -16.57
C THR A 10 -8.51 8.79 -16.96
N LEU A 11 -9.55 7.98 -17.16
CA LEU A 11 -9.46 6.62 -17.68
C LEU A 11 -9.76 6.63 -19.17
N ARG A 12 -8.93 6.00 -19.99
CA ARG A 12 -9.10 5.92 -21.45
C ARG A 12 -8.75 4.52 -21.96
N VAL A 13 -9.61 3.94 -22.78
CA VAL A 13 -9.27 2.71 -23.53
C VAL A 13 -8.19 3.07 -24.54
N SER A 14 -6.96 2.60 -24.30
CA SER A 14 -5.80 2.89 -25.13
C SER A 14 -5.52 1.78 -26.15
N ALA A 15 -5.96 0.56 -25.86
CA ALA A 15 -5.99 -0.54 -26.81
C ALA A 15 -7.10 -1.53 -26.45
N HIS A 16 -7.81 -2.02 -27.48
CA HIS A 16 -8.74 -3.13 -27.38
C HIS A 16 -8.55 -4.06 -28.58
N ASN A 17 -8.10 -5.29 -28.32
CA ASN A 17 -7.80 -6.29 -29.34
C ASN A 17 -8.42 -7.65 -28.96
N SER A 18 -9.73 -7.65 -28.71
CA SER A 18 -10.49 -8.86 -28.42
C SER A 18 -11.75 -8.94 -29.29
N ALA A 19 -12.09 -10.15 -29.73
CA ALA A 19 -13.40 -10.43 -30.32
C ALA A 19 -14.50 -10.63 -29.26
N ILE A 20 -14.10 -10.73 -27.99
CA ILE A 20 -15.00 -10.90 -26.85
C ILE A 20 -15.40 -9.51 -26.35
N ALA A 21 -16.66 -9.33 -25.98
CA ALA A 21 -17.11 -8.07 -25.40
C ALA A 21 -16.37 -7.79 -24.08
N GLN A 22 -15.72 -6.64 -23.98
CA GLN A 22 -15.00 -6.18 -22.80
C GLN A 22 -15.53 -4.83 -22.33
N ARG A 23 -15.40 -4.55 -21.03
CA ARG A 23 -15.78 -3.28 -20.41
C ARG A 23 -14.96 -3.00 -19.16
N PHE A 24 -15.03 -1.78 -18.66
CA PHE A 24 -14.60 -1.46 -17.31
C PHE A 24 -15.75 -0.86 -16.50
N VAL A 25 -15.73 -1.10 -15.19
CA VAL A 25 -16.77 -0.67 -14.25
C VAL A 25 -16.12 0.13 -13.15
N VAL A 26 -16.55 1.38 -13.02
CA VAL A 26 -16.13 2.31 -11.96
C VAL A 26 -17.19 2.27 -10.85
N SER A 27 -16.74 2.18 -9.60
CA SER A 27 -17.64 2.10 -8.44
C SER A 27 -17.05 2.79 -7.21
N GLY A 28 -17.88 3.50 -6.45
CA GLY A 28 -17.49 4.21 -5.22
C GLY A 28 -16.82 5.56 -5.47
N ALA A 29 -16.88 6.07 -6.70
CA ALA A 29 -16.37 7.39 -7.05
C ALA A 29 -17.41 8.49 -6.75
N GLU A 30 -16.99 9.75 -6.75
CA GLU A 30 -17.89 10.91 -6.73
C GLU A 30 -18.46 11.17 -8.13
N THR A 31 -17.64 10.99 -9.17
CA THR A 31 -18.02 11.14 -10.59
C THR A 31 -17.53 9.97 -11.42
N GLY A 32 -18.08 9.77 -12.62
CA GLY A 32 -17.62 8.74 -13.56
C GLY A 32 -17.99 7.29 -13.20
N ASN A 33 -18.85 7.08 -12.19
CA ASN A 33 -19.38 5.75 -11.86
C ASN A 33 -20.17 5.13 -13.03
N GLY A 34 -20.18 3.80 -13.10
CA GLY A 34 -20.98 3.07 -14.07
C GLY A 34 -20.16 2.03 -14.84
N SER A 35 -20.82 1.41 -15.82
CA SER A 35 -20.18 0.50 -16.77
C SER A 35 -19.88 1.24 -18.06
N HIS A 36 -18.65 1.10 -18.55
CA HIS A 36 -18.14 1.77 -19.74
C HIS A 36 -17.59 0.73 -20.71
N ASP A 37 -18.12 0.70 -21.93
CA ASP A 37 -17.70 -0.28 -22.94
C ASP A 37 -16.26 -0.05 -23.38
N ALA A 38 -15.52 -1.13 -23.62
CA ALA A 38 -14.12 -1.10 -24.03
C ALA A 38 -13.92 -0.73 -25.51
N SER A 39 -14.65 0.27 -26.00
CA SER A 39 -14.49 0.81 -27.35
C SER A 39 -13.28 1.74 -27.42
N ASP A 40 -12.60 1.74 -28.57
CA ASP A 40 -11.46 2.62 -28.80
C ASP A 40 -11.82 4.08 -28.57
N GLY A 41 -11.00 4.77 -27.76
CA GLY A 41 -11.20 6.18 -27.44
C GLY A 41 -12.22 6.45 -26.32
N THR A 42 -12.97 5.46 -25.83
CA THR A 42 -13.83 5.60 -24.64
C THR A 42 -12.99 6.17 -23.51
N ALA A 43 -13.41 7.33 -22.97
CA ALA A 43 -12.76 7.99 -21.87
C ALA A 43 -13.76 8.51 -20.84
N VAL A 44 -13.37 8.46 -19.58
CA VAL A 44 -14.14 8.99 -18.46
C VAL A 44 -13.20 9.62 -17.45
N HIS A 45 -13.57 10.81 -16.97
CA HIS A 45 -12.91 11.41 -15.82
C HIS A 45 -13.61 10.94 -14.54
N VAL A 46 -12.85 10.43 -13.60
CA VAL A 46 -13.32 9.83 -12.36
C VAL A 46 -12.70 10.58 -11.20
N THR A 47 -13.53 11.14 -10.33
CA THR A 47 -13.08 11.82 -9.10
C THR A 47 -13.52 11.06 -7.86
N GLY A 48 -12.80 11.24 -6.76
CA GLY A 48 -13.20 10.73 -5.45
C GLY A 48 -12.01 10.30 -4.60
N ARG A 49 -12.18 10.37 -3.28
CA ARG A 49 -11.11 10.04 -2.32
C ARG A 49 -10.59 8.61 -2.48
N GLN A 50 -11.49 7.64 -2.60
CA GLN A 50 -11.16 6.24 -2.81
C GLN A 50 -12.29 5.59 -3.60
N TRP A 51 -11.97 4.93 -4.69
CA TRP A 51 -12.92 4.27 -5.57
C TRP A 51 -12.28 3.02 -6.19
N SER A 52 -13.04 2.27 -6.97
CA SER A 52 -12.56 1.02 -7.56
C SER A 52 -12.86 0.93 -9.04
N VAL A 53 -11.95 0.27 -9.77
CA VAL A 53 -12.15 -0.11 -11.17
C VAL A 53 -12.05 -1.62 -11.32
N ARG A 54 -13.03 -2.21 -11.99
CA ARG A 54 -13.03 -3.61 -12.43
C ARG A 54 -12.99 -3.65 -13.94
N MET A 55 -12.12 -4.47 -14.50
CA MET A 55 -12.17 -4.83 -15.92
C MET A 55 -12.95 -6.13 -16.05
N GLN A 56 -13.85 -6.21 -17.03
CA GLN A 56 -14.74 -7.36 -17.22
C GLN A 56 -14.76 -7.79 -18.68
N HIS A 57 -15.00 -9.07 -18.90
CA HIS A 57 -15.20 -9.66 -20.22
C HIS A 57 -16.48 -10.49 -20.22
N ARG A 58 -17.08 -10.69 -21.40
CA ARG A 58 -18.30 -11.48 -21.57
C ARG A 58 -18.20 -12.33 -22.84
N PRO A 59 -17.85 -13.62 -22.72
CA PRO A 59 -17.96 -14.57 -23.81
C PRO A 59 -19.41 -14.65 -24.32
N ALA A 60 -19.57 -14.99 -25.60
CA ALA A 60 -20.90 -15.11 -26.20
C ALA A 60 -21.81 -16.06 -25.41
N GLY A 61 -23.02 -15.62 -25.08
CA GLY A 61 -23.99 -16.41 -24.30
C GLY A 61 -23.69 -16.55 -22.81
N GLN A 62 -22.67 -15.86 -22.27
CA GLN A 62 -22.31 -15.91 -20.85
C GLN A 62 -22.61 -14.58 -20.14
N SER A 63 -22.61 -14.61 -18.80
CA SER A 63 -22.65 -13.40 -17.98
C SER A 63 -21.29 -12.69 -17.97
N TRP A 64 -21.31 -11.40 -17.59
CA TRP A 64 -20.09 -10.63 -17.38
C TRP A 64 -19.24 -11.24 -16.27
N GLN A 65 -17.95 -11.42 -16.55
CA GLN A 65 -16.97 -11.99 -15.64
C GLN A 65 -15.86 -10.99 -15.36
N ASP A 66 -15.39 -11.00 -14.12
CA ASP A 66 -14.28 -10.17 -13.67
C ASP A 66 -12.96 -10.67 -14.27
N SER A 67 -12.28 -9.79 -15.00
CA SER A 67 -10.90 -10.01 -15.42
C SER A 67 -9.92 -9.79 -14.26
N ARG A 68 -8.66 -10.20 -14.47
CA ARG A 68 -7.54 -9.97 -13.56
C ARG A 68 -6.66 -8.86 -14.15
N PRO A 69 -6.91 -7.59 -13.79
CA PRO A 69 -6.07 -6.49 -14.25
C PRO A 69 -4.66 -6.57 -13.65
N ARG A 70 -3.67 -6.22 -14.45
CA ARG A 70 -2.27 -5.99 -14.06
C ARG A 70 -1.96 -4.50 -14.11
N ILE A 71 -1.35 -3.98 -13.05
CA ILE A 71 -0.95 -2.59 -12.91
C ILE A 71 0.40 -2.40 -13.60
N GLY A 72 0.49 -1.42 -14.50
CA GLY A 72 1.74 -0.96 -15.10
C GLY A 72 2.50 0.00 -14.16
N TYR A 73 3.81 0.11 -14.34
CA TYR A 73 4.57 1.13 -13.61
C TYR A 73 4.20 2.52 -14.10
N PRO A 74 4.04 3.50 -13.20
CA PRO A 74 3.75 4.87 -13.60
C PRO A 74 4.97 5.55 -14.25
N TRP A 75 4.69 6.45 -15.17
CA TRP A 75 5.69 7.31 -15.80
C TRP A 75 5.12 8.72 -16.03
N ILE A 76 6.00 9.66 -16.37
CA ILE A 76 5.60 11.02 -16.72
C ILE A 76 5.88 11.24 -18.20
N ALA A 77 4.87 11.70 -18.94
CA ALA A 77 5.00 12.06 -20.34
C ALA A 77 4.05 13.20 -20.69
N ALA A 78 4.57 14.23 -21.37
CA ALA A 78 3.82 15.42 -21.79
C ALA A 78 3.06 16.09 -20.63
N GLY A 79 3.72 16.26 -19.47
CA GLY A 79 3.14 16.88 -18.27
C GLY A 79 2.06 16.05 -17.57
N LEU A 80 1.84 14.81 -18.00
CA LEU A 80 0.89 13.89 -17.40
C LEU A 80 1.61 12.79 -16.66
N LEU A 81 1.14 12.47 -15.46
CA LEU A 81 1.46 11.22 -14.80
C LEU A 81 0.52 10.16 -15.35
N ARG A 82 1.11 9.05 -15.81
CA ARG A 82 0.40 7.98 -16.53
C ARG A 82 0.75 6.63 -15.96
N PHE A 83 -0.19 5.71 -16.00
CA PHE A 83 0.06 4.27 -15.87
C PHE A 83 -1.01 3.50 -16.66
N GLU A 84 -0.90 2.18 -16.74
CA GLU A 84 -1.86 1.34 -17.46
C GLU A 84 -2.42 0.23 -16.57
N LEU A 85 -3.67 -0.14 -16.80
CA LEU A 85 -4.24 -1.40 -16.34
C LEU A 85 -4.44 -2.31 -17.55
N ARG A 86 -3.92 -3.53 -17.46
CA ARG A 86 -3.95 -4.50 -18.58
C ARG A 86 -4.70 -5.76 -18.18
N ALA A 87 -5.58 -6.26 -19.04
CA ALA A 87 -6.34 -7.49 -18.78
C ALA A 87 -6.42 -8.38 -20.03
N GLY A 88 -6.63 -9.69 -19.82
CA GLY A 88 -6.81 -10.67 -20.88
C GLY A 88 -5.58 -10.76 -21.79
N ASP A 89 -4.38 -10.98 -21.22
CA ASP A 89 -3.14 -11.02 -22.01
C ASP A 89 -2.90 -9.79 -22.90
N ASP A 90 -3.22 -8.63 -22.32
CA ASP A 90 -3.09 -7.30 -22.93
C ASP A 90 -4.09 -7.04 -24.08
N GLU A 91 -5.17 -7.85 -24.17
CA GLU A 91 -6.33 -7.59 -25.04
C GLU A 91 -7.04 -6.28 -24.71
N LEU A 92 -7.15 -5.92 -23.42
CA LEU A 92 -7.67 -4.63 -23.00
C LEU A 92 -6.60 -3.87 -22.21
N VAL A 93 -6.27 -2.67 -22.71
CA VAL A 93 -5.41 -1.71 -22.02
C VAL A 93 -6.22 -0.47 -21.70
N LEU A 94 -6.32 -0.18 -20.41
CA LEU A 94 -6.91 1.04 -19.88
C LEU A 94 -5.77 1.97 -19.45
N GLY A 95 -5.55 3.04 -20.20
CA GLY A 95 -4.67 4.13 -19.81
C GLY A 95 -5.30 4.95 -18.69
N CYS A 96 -4.52 5.20 -17.64
CA CYS A 96 -4.90 6.05 -16.52
C CYS A 96 -3.96 7.25 -16.49
N SER A 97 -4.51 8.46 -16.55
CA SER A 97 -3.70 9.69 -16.54
C SER A 97 -4.26 10.78 -15.65
N LEU A 98 -3.37 11.63 -15.15
CA LEU A 98 -3.70 12.89 -14.50
C LEU A 98 -2.63 13.95 -14.82
N PRO A 99 -2.97 15.26 -14.85
CA PRO A 99 -1.98 16.33 -14.92
C PRO A 99 -1.03 16.26 -13.73
N ALA A 100 0.27 16.11 -13.99
CA ALA A 100 1.26 15.92 -12.93
C ALA A 100 1.35 17.16 -12.05
N SER A 101 1.11 17.03 -10.74
CA SER A 101 1.11 18.16 -9.81
C SER A 101 2.06 17.91 -8.63
N SER A 102 2.63 18.99 -8.09
CA SER A 102 3.38 18.99 -6.82
C SER A 102 2.51 18.67 -5.61
N ASP A 103 1.18 18.72 -5.76
CA ASP A 103 0.21 18.38 -4.71
C ASP A 103 -0.06 16.87 -4.60
N ASP A 104 0.45 16.08 -5.56
CA ASP A 104 0.29 14.63 -5.59
C ASP A 104 1.53 13.91 -5.08
N THR A 105 1.31 12.89 -4.27
CA THR A 105 2.32 11.89 -3.90
C THR A 105 1.84 10.51 -4.29
N ILE A 106 2.54 9.87 -5.22
CA ILE A 106 2.23 8.53 -5.71
C ILE A 106 3.30 7.55 -5.27
N VAL A 107 2.86 6.55 -4.54
CA VAL A 107 3.66 5.40 -4.13
C VAL A 107 3.20 4.20 -4.92
N TYR A 108 4.16 3.50 -5.52
CA TYR A 108 3.90 2.28 -6.27
C TYR A 108 5.01 1.28 -6.04
N GLY A 109 4.78 0.01 -6.35
CA GLY A 109 5.83 -0.99 -6.28
C GLY A 109 5.29 -2.40 -6.27
N ASN A 110 6.13 -3.35 -5.88
CA ASN A 110 5.77 -4.77 -5.81
C ASN A 110 5.83 -5.26 -4.37
N ALA A 111 4.76 -5.88 -3.91
CA ALA A 111 4.77 -6.68 -2.71
C ALA A 111 5.22 -8.11 -3.04
N ARG A 112 6.23 -8.57 -2.29
CA ARG A 112 6.77 -9.92 -2.39
C ARG A 112 6.80 -10.56 -1.01
N ALA A 113 6.55 -11.85 -0.96
CA ALA A 113 6.69 -12.69 0.21
C ALA A 113 8.08 -13.31 0.24
N TYR A 114 8.80 -13.18 1.36
CA TYR A 114 10.07 -13.87 1.58
C TYR A 114 9.93 -14.96 2.66
N PRO A 115 10.77 -16.01 2.64
CA PRO A 115 10.70 -17.08 3.64
C PRO A 115 11.00 -16.54 5.04
N GLY A 116 10.16 -16.86 6.03
CA GLY A 116 10.39 -16.46 7.43
C GLY A 116 11.65 -17.07 8.08
N SER A 117 12.41 -17.92 7.37
CA SER A 117 13.74 -18.35 7.77
C SER A 117 14.81 -17.27 7.55
N SER A 118 14.54 -16.27 6.70
CA SER A 118 15.38 -15.09 6.59
C SER A 118 15.18 -14.25 7.84
N LEU A 119 16.28 -13.98 8.55
CA LEU A 119 16.27 -13.16 9.76
C LEU A 119 16.13 -11.67 9.46
N PHE A 120 16.52 -11.26 8.26
CA PHE A 120 16.47 -9.88 7.82
C PHE A 120 15.52 -9.76 6.63
N ASN A 121 14.78 -8.66 6.61
CA ASN A 121 13.95 -8.29 5.49
C ASN A 121 14.85 -7.95 4.29
N PRO A 122 14.74 -8.68 3.16
CA PRO A 122 15.61 -8.47 2.00
C PRO A 122 15.18 -7.28 1.13
N GLY A 123 14.07 -6.61 1.45
CA GLY A 123 13.54 -5.50 0.66
C GLY A 123 14.21 -4.15 0.95
N ARG A 124 15.10 -4.08 1.94
CA ARG A 124 15.76 -2.84 2.37
C ARG A 124 17.27 -3.06 2.37
N ASN A 125 18.01 -2.23 1.64
CA ASN A 125 19.49 -2.25 1.65
C ASN A 125 20.10 -1.04 2.38
N ASP A 126 19.29 -0.04 2.71
CA ASP A 126 19.65 1.16 3.46
C ASP A 126 19.51 0.99 4.98
N LEU A 127 18.71 0.00 5.42
CA LEU A 127 18.51 -0.35 6.84
C LEU A 127 18.62 -1.86 7.00
N ILE A 128 19.04 -2.31 8.17
CA ILE A 128 18.82 -3.71 8.58
C ILE A 128 17.46 -3.75 9.27
N VAL A 129 16.50 -4.41 8.63
CA VAL A 129 15.13 -4.53 9.14
C VAL A 129 14.89 -5.96 9.58
N ILE A 130 14.45 -6.14 10.82
CA ILE A 130 14.07 -7.43 11.38
C ILE A 130 12.57 -7.38 11.64
N ASP A 131 11.82 -8.11 10.82
CA ASP A 131 10.37 -8.20 10.97
C ASP A 131 10.00 -9.12 12.15
N PRO A 132 8.86 -8.88 12.83
CA PRO A 132 8.30 -9.83 13.79
C PRO A 132 7.93 -11.17 13.14
N PRO A 133 7.79 -12.26 13.92
CA PRO A 133 7.76 -12.32 15.38
C PRO A 133 9.14 -12.51 16.04
N VAL A 134 10.26 -12.28 15.33
CA VAL A 134 11.59 -12.58 15.87
C VAL A 134 11.82 -11.78 17.16
N ALA A 135 11.87 -12.48 18.28
CA ALA A 135 12.11 -11.85 19.58
C ALA A 135 13.56 -11.38 19.65
N ALA A 136 13.79 -10.15 20.12
CA ALA A 136 15.13 -9.57 20.27
C ALA A 136 16.10 -10.48 21.03
N HIS A 137 15.61 -11.22 22.03
CA HIS A 137 16.40 -12.21 22.77
C HIS A 137 16.86 -13.40 21.91
N GLU A 138 16.02 -13.92 21.02
CA GLU A 138 16.40 -15.00 20.10
C GLU A 138 17.41 -14.52 19.08
N LEU A 139 17.25 -13.29 18.60
CA LEU A 139 18.19 -12.64 17.70
C LEU A 139 19.56 -12.47 18.38
N CYS A 140 19.61 -11.95 19.60
CA CYS A 140 20.85 -11.81 20.37
C CYS A 140 21.51 -13.16 20.70
N ARG A 141 20.74 -14.24 20.86
CA ARG A 141 21.31 -15.59 21.04
C ARG A 141 22.03 -16.08 19.78
N ARG A 142 21.48 -15.79 18.60
CA ARG A 142 22.08 -16.16 17.30
C ARG A 142 23.24 -15.25 16.91
N PHE A 143 23.14 -13.96 17.24
CA PHE A 143 24.15 -12.94 16.96
C PHE A 143 24.46 -12.15 18.23
N PRO A 144 25.37 -12.64 19.10
CA PRO A 144 25.68 -11.99 20.38
C PRO A 144 26.11 -10.53 20.24
N ALA A 145 26.76 -10.17 19.13
CA ALA A 145 27.20 -8.80 18.86
C ALA A 145 26.04 -7.80 18.69
N LEU A 146 24.80 -8.26 18.46
CA LEU A 146 23.63 -7.38 18.40
C LEU A 146 23.12 -6.96 19.77
N TYR A 147 23.45 -7.67 20.84
CA TYR A 147 22.99 -7.32 22.18
C TYR A 147 23.30 -5.86 22.57
N PRO A 148 24.57 -5.38 22.50
CA PRO A 148 24.87 -3.98 22.84
C PRO A 148 24.21 -2.96 21.91
N VAL A 149 23.94 -3.33 20.65
CA VAL A 149 23.23 -2.47 19.70
C VAL A 149 21.77 -2.32 20.11
N ILE A 150 21.08 -3.44 20.32
CA ILE A 150 19.66 -3.47 20.67
C ILE A 150 19.47 -2.87 22.07
N GLU A 151 20.37 -3.11 23.03
CA GLU A 151 20.30 -2.49 24.35
C GLU A 151 20.34 -0.96 24.29
N LYS A 152 21.14 -0.37 23.39
CA LYS A 152 21.25 1.09 23.25
C LYS A 152 20.11 1.72 22.46
N LEU A 153 19.65 1.04 21.41
CA LEU A 153 18.64 1.58 20.50
C LEU A 153 17.21 1.22 20.93
N TYR A 154 17.04 0.06 21.54
CA TYR A 154 15.77 -0.60 21.84
C TYR A 154 15.78 -1.31 23.22
N PRO A 155 16.20 -0.66 24.32
CA PRO A 155 16.32 -1.30 25.63
C PRO A 155 15.02 -1.96 26.10
N GLU A 156 13.88 -1.39 25.74
CA GLU A 156 12.55 -1.91 26.04
C GLU A 156 12.30 -3.30 25.43
N ARG A 157 12.93 -3.63 24.29
CA ARG A 157 12.78 -4.91 23.60
C ARG A 157 13.58 -6.05 24.26
N LEU A 158 14.52 -5.72 25.15
CA LEU A 158 15.32 -6.69 25.93
C LEU A 158 14.81 -6.89 27.36
N ARG A 159 13.68 -6.29 27.75
CA ARG A 159 13.11 -6.51 29.09
C ARG A 159 12.65 -7.95 29.25
N ARG A 160 12.92 -8.55 30.43
CA ARG A 160 12.67 -9.98 30.75
C ARG A 160 11.19 -10.36 30.83
N PHE A 161 10.31 -9.39 31.07
CA PHE A 161 8.85 -9.53 31.06
C PHE A 161 8.24 -8.39 30.22
N PRO A 162 8.47 -8.36 28.90
CA PRO A 162 7.70 -7.45 28.08
C PRO A 162 6.28 -8.02 28.08
N ARG A 163 5.31 -7.29 28.64
CA ARG A 163 3.93 -7.49 28.20
C ARG A 163 3.90 -6.79 26.84
N PRO A 164 4.00 -7.51 25.71
CA PRO A 164 4.01 -6.85 24.42
C PRO A 164 2.68 -6.11 24.34
N GLU A 165 2.71 -4.80 24.12
CA GLU A 165 1.50 -4.15 23.66
C GLU A 165 1.16 -4.78 22.30
N PRO A 166 -0.12 -4.96 21.92
CA PRO A 166 -0.47 -5.56 20.61
C PRO A 166 0.23 -4.90 19.41
N GLN A 167 0.55 -3.61 19.54
CA GLN A 167 1.34 -2.83 18.58
C GLN A 167 2.84 -3.19 18.55
N ASP A 168 3.43 -3.70 19.63
CA ASP A 168 4.82 -4.22 19.65
C ASP A 168 4.98 -5.47 18.79
N GLU A 169 3.92 -6.25 18.59
CA GLU A 169 3.93 -7.52 17.87
C GLU A 169 4.12 -7.36 16.35
N LEU A 170 3.84 -6.17 15.81
CA LEU A 170 3.93 -5.88 14.38
C LEU A 170 5.07 -4.93 14.02
N ARG A 171 5.54 -4.14 14.97
CA ARG A 171 6.61 -3.14 14.75
C ARG A 171 7.97 -3.82 14.53
N PRO A 172 8.62 -3.63 13.37
CA PRO A 172 9.94 -4.18 13.12
C PRO A 172 11.03 -3.51 13.96
N LEU A 173 12.15 -4.22 14.17
CA LEU A 173 13.39 -3.58 14.62
C LEU A 173 14.10 -3.00 13.40
N VAL A 174 14.55 -1.76 13.52
CA VAL A 174 15.16 -1.01 12.41
C VAL A 174 16.53 -0.54 12.84
N LEU A 175 17.58 -1.24 12.39
CA LEU A 175 18.95 -0.91 12.75
C LEU A 175 19.58 -0.05 11.64
N PRO A 176 20.18 1.10 12.00
CA PRO A 176 20.76 2.01 11.02
C PRO A 176 22.06 1.44 10.44
N THR A 177 22.29 1.65 9.14
CA THR A 177 23.55 1.24 8.48
C THR A 177 24.46 2.41 8.14
N GLY A 178 23.96 3.66 8.24
CA GLY A 178 24.68 4.86 7.77
C GLY A 178 24.68 5.04 6.26
N LEU A 179 24.05 4.14 5.52
CA LEU A 179 23.82 4.32 4.09
C LEU A 179 22.73 5.39 3.86
N PRO A 180 22.78 6.08 2.72
CA PRO A 180 21.72 7.01 2.34
C PRO A 180 20.40 6.27 2.19
N ALA A 181 19.30 6.89 2.63
CA ALA A 181 17.96 6.37 2.38
C ALA A 181 17.77 6.11 0.88
N GLN A 182 17.12 5.01 0.51
CA GLN A 182 16.73 4.73 -0.88
C GLN A 182 15.54 5.60 -1.35
N ALA A 183 15.50 6.89 -0.99
CA ALA A 183 14.52 7.84 -1.50
C ALA A 183 14.86 8.22 -2.96
N GLN A 184 14.86 7.22 -3.85
CA GLN A 184 15.01 7.40 -5.29
C GLN A 184 13.62 7.58 -5.89
N GLY A 185 13.25 8.82 -6.15
CA GLY A 185 11.97 9.17 -6.75
C GLY A 185 12.05 10.43 -7.58
N LEU A 186 10.89 10.95 -7.98
CA LEU A 186 10.78 12.22 -8.71
C LEU A 186 10.07 13.25 -7.84
N LEU A 187 10.61 14.47 -7.84
CA LEU A 187 9.97 15.65 -7.32
C LEU A 187 9.27 16.36 -8.46
N LEU A 188 8.04 16.82 -8.20
CA LEU A 188 7.25 17.60 -9.12
C LEU A 188 7.15 19.02 -8.59
N HIS A 189 7.44 19.99 -9.44
CA HIS A 189 7.25 21.40 -9.14
C HIS A 189 6.21 21.94 -10.12
N SER A 190 5.06 22.38 -9.63
CA SER A 190 3.96 22.90 -10.46
C SER A 190 3.40 24.20 -9.91
N GLN A 191 2.87 25.02 -10.81
CA GLN A 191 2.08 26.20 -10.48
C GLN A 191 0.72 25.80 -9.88
N PRO A 192 0.15 26.58 -8.95
CA PRO A 192 -1.19 26.32 -8.44
C PRO A 192 -2.25 26.47 -9.54
N ALA A 193 -3.00 25.40 -9.82
CA ALA A 193 -4.03 25.40 -10.89
C ALA A 193 -5.34 24.68 -10.49
N ALA A 194 -5.76 24.81 -9.22
CA ALA A 194 -6.91 24.08 -8.67
C ALA A 194 -8.20 24.23 -9.50
N ARG A 195 -8.48 25.43 -10.01
CA ARG A 195 -9.68 25.68 -10.83
C ARG A 195 -9.65 24.91 -12.16
N VAL A 196 -8.47 24.78 -12.77
CA VAL A 196 -8.32 24.09 -14.05
C VAL A 196 -8.43 22.58 -13.85
N LEU A 197 -7.90 22.06 -12.74
CA LEU A 197 -8.09 20.67 -12.35
C LEU A 197 -9.56 20.34 -12.07
N ALA A 198 -10.28 21.21 -11.36
CA ALA A 198 -11.71 21.03 -11.09
C ALA A 198 -12.57 21.01 -12.37
N ALA A 199 -12.15 21.71 -13.43
CA ALA A 199 -12.86 21.75 -14.71
C ALA A 199 -12.84 20.41 -15.47
N LEU A 200 -11.89 19.51 -15.17
CA LEU A 200 -11.82 18.19 -15.80
C LEU A 200 -13.08 17.35 -15.53
N ALA A 201 -13.70 17.51 -14.35
CA ALA A 201 -14.85 16.72 -13.94
C ALA A 201 -16.13 17.01 -14.76
N SER A 202 -16.22 18.18 -15.39
CA SER A 202 -17.38 18.60 -16.18
C SER A 202 -17.06 18.84 -17.66
N ALA A 203 -15.83 18.52 -18.10
CA ALA A 203 -15.39 18.76 -19.46
C ALA A 203 -16.07 17.79 -20.44
N GLY A 204 -16.68 18.35 -21.49
CA GLY A 204 -17.18 17.55 -22.63
C GLY A 204 -16.07 17.07 -23.56
N ASP A 205 -14.94 17.76 -23.60
CA ASP A 205 -13.72 17.39 -24.33
C ASP A 205 -12.57 17.24 -23.32
N LEU A 206 -12.30 15.98 -22.94
CA LEU A 206 -11.28 15.65 -21.95
C LEU A 206 -9.86 15.90 -22.46
N ASP A 207 -9.60 15.78 -23.76
CA ASP A 207 -8.25 15.96 -24.31
C ASP A 207 -7.86 17.45 -24.26
N ARG A 208 -8.79 18.32 -24.67
CA ARG A 208 -8.62 19.76 -24.55
C ARG A 208 -8.45 20.18 -23.08
N ALA A 209 -9.36 19.74 -22.20
CA ALA A 209 -9.32 20.13 -20.79
C ALA A 209 -8.03 19.64 -20.09
N GLN A 210 -7.55 18.44 -20.45
CA GLN A 210 -6.30 17.91 -19.92
C GLN A 210 -5.08 18.68 -20.45
N ALA A 211 -5.08 19.09 -21.72
CA ALA A 211 -4.03 19.95 -22.27
C ALA A 211 -3.99 21.33 -21.59
N GLU A 212 -5.16 21.94 -21.34
CA GLU A 212 -5.29 23.20 -20.60
C GLU A 212 -4.77 23.05 -19.15
N ALA A 213 -5.10 21.95 -18.47
CA ALA A 213 -4.59 21.66 -17.12
C ALA A 213 -3.08 21.48 -17.06
N VAL A 214 -2.50 20.74 -18.01
CA VAL A 214 -1.04 20.57 -18.13
C VAL A 214 -0.35 21.91 -18.37
N ALA A 215 -0.88 22.73 -19.28
CA ALA A 215 -0.33 24.05 -19.57
C ALA A 215 -0.40 24.98 -18.34
N ALA A 216 -1.50 24.94 -17.59
CA ALA A 216 -1.68 25.76 -16.40
C ALA A 216 -0.77 25.35 -15.23
N LEU A 217 -0.55 24.05 -15.03
CA LEU A 217 0.37 23.56 -13.98
C LEU A 217 1.84 23.86 -14.30
N ALA A 218 2.21 23.91 -15.59
CA ALA A 218 3.60 24.17 -16.03
C ALA A 218 4.63 23.31 -15.29
N THR A 219 4.30 22.02 -15.09
CA THR A 219 5.05 21.14 -14.19
C THR A 219 6.45 20.84 -14.70
N THR A 220 7.43 20.98 -13.81
CA THR A 220 8.80 20.55 -14.02
C THR A 220 9.12 19.35 -13.13
N VAL A 221 10.03 18.50 -13.59
CA VAL A 221 10.37 17.23 -12.93
C VAL A 221 11.84 17.24 -12.57
N GLU A 222 12.14 16.93 -11.31
CA GLU A 222 13.49 16.79 -10.80
C GLU A 222 13.68 15.39 -10.22
N ARG A 223 14.86 14.78 -10.41
CA ARG A 223 15.18 13.56 -9.67
C ARG A 223 15.42 13.92 -8.22
N SER A 224 14.75 13.23 -7.31
CA SER A 224 15.03 13.38 -5.88
C SER A 224 16.46 12.91 -5.61
N ALA A 225 17.35 13.86 -5.32
CA ALA A 225 18.68 13.56 -4.82
C ALA A 225 18.57 13.15 -3.34
N GLY A 226 18.38 11.86 -3.10
CA GLY A 226 18.28 11.32 -1.75
C GLY A 226 19.65 11.26 -1.07
N ALA A 227 19.83 11.96 0.03
CA ALA A 227 20.58 11.45 1.19
C ALA A 227 20.33 12.34 2.41
N SER A 228 19.15 12.24 3.04
CA SER A 228 19.25 12.14 4.50
C SER A 228 19.85 10.76 4.75
N THR A 229 21.05 10.71 5.32
CA THR A 229 21.55 9.45 5.86
C THR A 229 20.53 9.00 6.89
N LEU A 230 20.13 7.72 6.85
CA LEU A 230 19.37 7.12 7.93
C LEU A 230 20.32 6.87 9.10
N GLY A 231 20.82 7.98 9.65
CA GLY A 231 21.77 8.03 10.75
C GLY A 231 21.11 8.08 12.12
N ALA A 232 19.78 8.02 12.15
CA ALA A 232 18.97 7.90 13.35
C ALA A 232 19.50 6.75 14.22
N GLY A 233 20.03 7.08 15.40
CA GLY A 233 20.64 6.14 16.34
C GLY A 233 22.14 5.87 16.15
N LEU A 234 22.76 6.20 15.01
CA LEU A 234 24.20 5.93 14.79
C LEU A 234 25.10 6.66 15.77
N GLY A 235 24.77 7.90 16.12
CA GLY A 235 25.54 8.67 17.11
C GLY A 235 25.57 8.05 18.51
N ARG A 236 24.70 7.06 18.79
CA ARG A 236 24.68 6.31 20.05
C ARG A 236 25.58 5.07 20.00
N LEU A 237 26.02 4.67 18.82
CA LEU A 237 26.81 3.46 18.61
C LEU A 237 28.32 3.77 18.63
N ARG A 238 29.07 2.86 19.23
CA ARG A 238 30.53 2.85 19.24
C ARG A 238 31.04 2.14 17.99
N ARG A 239 32.31 2.32 17.67
CA ARG A 239 32.97 1.68 16.51
C ARG A 239 32.73 0.17 16.43
N ALA A 240 32.92 -0.56 17.53
CA ALA A 240 32.72 -2.02 17.55
C ALA A 240 31.27 -2.44 17.23
N GLU A 241 30.28 -1.62 17.60
CA GLU A 241 28.86 -1.88 17.30
C GLU A 241 28.53 -1.58 15.83
N LEU A 242 29.16 -0.56 15.25
CA LEU A 242 29.06 -0.26 13.82
C LEU A 242 29.71 -1.37 12.97
N GLU A 243 30.87 -1.87 13.41
CA GLU A 243 31.55 -3.01 12.78
C GLU A 243 30.66 -4.27 12.84
N ALA A 244 30.03 -4.56 13.98
CA ALA A 244 29.08 -5.66 14.11
C ALA A 244 27.88 -5.55 13.16
N LEU A 245 27.32 -4.34 12.98
CA LEU A 245 26.24 -4.11 12.02
C LEU A 245 26.70 -4.30 10.57
N ALA A 246 27.92 -3.89 10.23
CA ALA A 246 28.49 -4.08 8.90
C ALA A 246 28.71 -5.58 8.61
N GLU A 247 29.29 -6.33 9.54
CA GLU A 247 29.48 -7.79 9.41
C GLU A 247 28.13 -8.53 9.25
N LEU A 248 27.14 -8.14 10.05
CA LEU A 248 25.81 -8.72 10.02
C LEU A 248 25.10 -8.47 8.68
N ARG A 249 25.23 -7.26 8.12
CA ARG A 249 24.73 -6.94 6.78
C ARG A 249 25.37 -7.84 5.74
N ASP A 250 26.70 -7.95 5.76
CA ASP A 250 27.46 -8.70 4.77
C ASP A 250 27.18 -10.22 4.85
N ALA A 251 26.85 -10.73 6.04
CA ALA A 251 26.40 -12.10 6.27
C ALA A 251 24.93 -12.32 5.88
N GLY A 252 24.03 -11.42 6.28
CA GLY A 252 22.57 -11.53 6.13
C GLY A 252 22.05 -11.36 4.70
N LEU A 253 22.75 -10.59 3.87
CA LEU A 253 22.41 -10.41 2.45
C LEU A 253 22.57 -11.70 1.61
N ARG A 254 23.27 -12.72 2.11
CA ARG A 254 23.60 -13.93 1.34
C ARG A 254 22.53 -15.03 1.40
N THR A 255 21.58 -14.96 2.33
CA THR A 255 20.66 -16.09 2.63
C THR A 255 19.19 -15.83 2.28
N ALA A 256 18.88 -14.73 1.60
CA ALA A 256 17.49 -14.43 1.23
C ALA A 256 17.02 -15.42 0.14
N GLY A 257 16.12 -16.34 0.50
CA GLY A 257 15.42 -17.16 -0.48
C GLY A 257 14.60 -16.30 -1.44
N GLU A 258 14.30 -16.81 -2.63
CA GLU A 258 13.58 -16.05 -3.67
C GLU A 258 12.24 -15.52 -3.15
N ALA A 259 12.12 -14.18 -3.12
CA ALA A 259 10.88 -13.52 -2.73
C ALA A 259 9.86 -13.61 -3.87
N ARG A 260 8.67 -14.15 -3.61
CA ARG A 260 7.63 -14.37 -4.62
C ARG A 260 6.61 -13.25 -4.62
N PRO A 261 6.08 -12.82 -5.78
CA PRO A 261 4.97 -11.88 -5.82
C PRO A 261 3.79 -12.32 -4.96
N THR A 262 3.18 -11.39 -4.23
CA THR A 262 2.01 -11.69 -3.40
C THR A 262 0.79 -10.98 -3.95
N SER A 263 -0.14 -11.76 -4.50
CA SER A 263 -1.37 -11.22 -5.10
C SER A 263 -2.50 -11.02 -4.09
N GLY A 264 -3.35 -10.02 -4.32
CA GLY A 264 -4.55 -9.79 -3.53
C GLY A 264 -4.32 -9.38 -2.07
N LEU A 265 -3.14 -8.90 -1.71
CA LEU A 265 -2.89 -8.28 -0.40
C LEU A 265 -3.62 -6.95 -0.31
N LEU A 266 -4.39 -6.79 0.75
CA LEU A 266 -4.90 -5.48 1.16
C LEU A 266 -3.81 -4.77 1.96
N LEU A 267 -3.38 -3.63 1.46
CA LEU A 267 -2.40 -2.76 2.08
C LEU A 267 -3.10 -1.56 2.70
N ARG A 268 -2.75 -1.22 3.93
CA ARG A 268 -3.09 0.04 4.58
C ARG A 268 -1.88 0.96 4.53
N ILE A 269 -2.07 2.18 4.04
CA ILE A 269 -1.02 3.20 3.97
C ILE A 269 -1.30 4.24 5.04
N GLN A 270 -0.31 4.52 5.88
CA GLN A 270 -0.44 5.46 6.98
C GLN A 270 0.60 6.57 6.88
N HIS A 271 0.19 7.80 7.20
CA HIS A 271 1.11 8.88 7.52
C HIS A 271 1.66 8.63 8.93
N TYR A 272 2.98 8.77 9.07
CA TYR A 272 3.68 8.59 10.34
C TYR A 272 4.31 9.90 10.77
N GLN A 273 3.81 10.48 11.87
CA GLN A 273 4.47 11.62 12.48
C GLN A 273 5.53 11.11 13.46
N ARG A 274 6.81 11.29 13.09
CA ARG A 274 7.95 10.97 13.95
C ARG A 274 7.79 11.60 15.33
N SER A 275 8.09 10.83 16.38
CA SER A 275 8.21 11.33 17.75
C SER A 275 9.35 12.34 17.90
N ASP A 276 9.31 13.15 18.95
CA ASP A 276 10.37 14.14 19.23
C ASP A 276 11.76 13.50 19.30
N VAL A 277 11.84 12.29 19.87
CA VAL A 277 13.10 11.53 19.97
C VAL A 277 13.62 11.14 18.58
N GLU A 278 12.75 10.68 17.68
CA GLU A 278 13.12 10.33 16.31
C GLU A 278 13.51 11.58 15.50
N MET A 279 12.81 12.70 15.69
CA MET A 279 13.16 13.98 15.05
C MET A 279 14.53 14.50 15.48
N LEU A 280 14.93 14.25 16.73
CA LEU A 280 16.27 14.55 17.25
C LEU A 280 17.35 13.53 16.84
N GLY A 281 17.04 12.59 15.94
CA GLY A 281 17.98 11.59 15.45
C GLY A 281 18.09 10.34 16.33
N GLY A 282 17.12 10.08 17.20
CA GLY A 282 16.95 8.80 17.87
C GLY A 282 16.45 7.69 16.92
N PRO A 283 16.56 6.41 17.31
CA PRO A 283 16.14 5.29 16.48
C PRO A 283 14.62 5.26 16.28
N TYR A 284 14.17 4.61 15.20
CA TYR A 284 12.74 4.41 14.93
C TYR A 284 12.09 3.61 16.06
N SER A 285 11.11 4.17 16.76
CA SER A 285 10.35 3.50 17.84
C SER A 285 8.99 2.99 17.38
N GLY A 286 8.46 3.56 16.29
CA GLY A 286 7.10 3.32 15.81
C GLY A 286 6.00 3.84 16.75
N SER A 287 6.35 4.66 17.75
CA SER A 287 5.43 5.22 18.74
C SER A 287 4.86 6.58 18.37
N GLY A 288 5.30 7.16 17.26
CA GLY A 288 4.76 8.40 16.71
C GLY A 288 3.28 8.29 16.32
N GLU A 289 2.62 9.45 16.15
CA GLU A 289 1.22 9.49 15.75
C GLU A 289 1.02 8.95 14.33
N ARG A 290 -0.14 8.32 14.12
CA ARG A 290 -0.45 7.61 12.87
C ARG A 290 -1.81 8.02 12.35
N GLU A 291 -1.86 8.38 11.08
CA GLU A 291 -3.10 8.68 10.38
C GLU A 291 -3.29 7.72 9.22
N ASN A 292 -4.46 7.10 9.10
CA ASN A 292 -4.76 6.23 7.98
C ASN A 292 -5.06 7.07 6.74
N LEU A 293 -4.26 6.92 5.68
CA LEU A 293 -4.43 7.66 4.42
C LEU A 293 -5.35 6.93 3.44
N GLY A 294 -5.42 5.60 3.51
CA GLY A 294 -6.25 4.79 2.62
C GLY A 294 -5.70 3.39 2.39
N PHE A 295 -6.24 2.70 1.39
CA PHE A 295 -5.95 1.30 1.13
C PHE A 295 -5.56 1.04 -0.32
N ALA A 296 -4.57 0.18 -0.55
CA ALA A 296 -4.27 -0.34 -1.88
C ALA A 296 -4.45 -1.86 -1.91
N ILE A 297 -4.68 -2.42 -3.10
CA ILE A 297 -4.68 -3.87 -3.30
C ILE A 297 -3.62 -4.25 -4.32
N THR A 298 -2.89 -5.32 -4.05
CA THR A 298 -1.89 -5.83 -4.98
C THR A 298 -2.54 -6.65 -6.10
N ASP A 299 -2.11 -6.47 -7.33
CA ASP A 299 -2.56 -7.27 -8.47
C ASP A 299 -1.99 -8.71 -8.49
N GLU A 300 -2.21 -9.45 -9.58
CA GLU A 300 -1.68 -10.82 -9.71
C GLU A 300 -0.15 -10.92 -9.76
N GLN A 301 0.54 -9.82 -10.08
CA GLN A 301 2.00 -9.71 -10.08
C GLN A 301 2.54 -9.07 -8.79
N GLY A 302 1.68 -8.87 -7.78
CA GLY A 302 2.03 -8.23 -6.52
C GLY A 302 2.20 -6.72 -6.63
N ARG A 303 1.86 -6.09 -7.77
CA ARG A 303 2.00 -4.65 -7.95
C ARG A 303 0.88 -3.90 -7.28
N TYR A 304 1.20 -2.75 -6.71
CA TYR A 304 0.22 -1.84 -6.14
C TYR A 304 0.55 -0.40 -6.53
N LEU A 305 -0.47 0.45 -6.42
CA LEU A 305 -0.36 1.89 -6.58
C LEU A 305 -1.26 2.56 -5.54
N PHE A 306 -0.75 3.62 -4.92
CA PHE A 306 -1.46 4.45 -3.97
C PHE A 306 -1.17 5.90 -4.31
N ARG A 307 -2.21 6.74 -4.33
CA ARG A 307 -2.06 8.18 -4.54
C ARG A 307 -2.60 8.90 -3.32
N LEU A 308 -1.75 9.75 -2.77
CA LEU A 308 -2.09 10.78 -1.80
C LEU A 308 -2.24 12.09 -2.56
N SER A 309 -3.37 12.76 -2.41
CA SER A 309 -3.65 14.06 -3.03
C SER A 309 -4.12 15.04 -1.97
N ARG A 310 -3.59 16.27 -1.99
CA ARG A 310 -4.08 17.35 -1.11
C ARG A 310 -5.55 17.67 -1.37
N GLU A 311 -6.03 17.46 -2.59
CA GLU A 311 -7.43 17.67 -2.95
C GLU A 311 -8.37 16.78 -2.12
N HIS A 312 -7.86 15.68 -1.55
CA HIS A 312 -8.61 14.68 -0.78
C HIS A 312 -8.11 14.51 0.66
N GLY A 313 -7.54 15.59 1.24
CA GLY A 313 -7.25 15.65 2.67
C GLY A 313 -5.90 15.07 3.08
N ALA A 314 -4.92 15.02 2.17
CA ALA A 314 -3.54 14.72 2.56
C ALA A 314 -3.01 15.71 3.61
N PRO A 315 -2.22 15.26 4.60
CA PRO A 315 -1.59 16.15 5.58
C PRO A 315 -0.74 17.24 4.90
N GLY A 316 -0.63 18.40 5.55
CA GLY A 316 -0.13 19.67 5.02
C GLY A 316 1.34 19.73 4.57
N VAL A 317 1.93 20.93 4.57
CA VAL A 317 3.20 21.27 3.90
C VAL A 317 4.35 20.31 4.28
N GLY A 318 4.90 19.62 3.28
CA GLY A 318 6.07 18.76 3.42
C GLY A 318 5.95 17.47 2.61
N ARG A 319 7.00 16.66 2.61
CA ARG A 319 6.96 15.29 2.09
C ARG A 319 6.54 14.33 3.22
N PRO A 320 5.56 13.44 3.00
CA PRO A 320 5.06 12.58 4.06
C PRO A 320 6.09 11.52 4.44
N ASP A 321 6.08 11.14 5.71
CA ASP A 321 6.70 9.92 6.18
C ASP A 321 5.60 8.83 6.19
N LEU A 322 5.87 7.66 5.59
CA LEU A 322 4.87 6.62 5.36
C LEU A 322 5.24 5.30 6.04
N ILE A 323 4.22 4.62 6.55
CA ILE A 323 4.26 3.22 6.99
C ILE A 323 3.20 2.45 6.22
N LEU A 324 3.55 1.25 5.76
CA LEU A 324 2.63 0.36 5.06
C LEU A 324 2.39 -0.87 5.91
N GLN A 325 1.14 -1.32 5.95
CA GLN A 325 0.75 -2.55 6.65
C GLN A 325 0.01 -3.48 5.72
N SER A 326 0.27 -4.78 5.81
CA SER A 326 -0.62 -5.77 5.20
C SER A 326 -1.75 -6.09 6.18
N LEU A 327 -2.95 -6.23 5.65
CA LEU A 327 -4.13 -6.55 6.44
C LEU A 327 -4.61 -7.97 6.16
N GLY A 328 -4.97 -8.68 7.22
CA GLY A 328 -5.67 -9.95 7.18
C GLY A 328 -7.18 -9.78 7.32
N ASN A 329 -7.84 -10.84 7.76
CA ASN A 329 -9.29 -10.85 7.97
C ASN A 329 -9.70 -9.80 9.02
N GLY A 330 -10.83 -9.14 8.78
CA GLY A 330 -11.35 -8.10 9.68
C GLY A 330 -10.51 -6.83 9.73
N LEU A 331 -9.68 -6.55 8.71
CA LEU A 331 -8.77 -5.39 8.65
C LEU A 331 -7.73 -5.38 9.78
N THR A 332 -7.43 -6.55 10.34
CA THR A 332 -6.40 -6.72 11.35
C THR A 332 -5.03 -6.65 10.69
N PRO A 333 -4.10 -5.81 11.17
CA PRO A 333 -2.78 -5.74 10.60
C PRO A 333 -2.01 -7.03 10.89
N THR A 334 -1.35 -7.58 9.86
CA THR A 334 -0.59 -8.84 9.92
C THR A 334 0.91 -8.63 9.75
N TRP A 335 1.31 -7.48 9.21
CA TRP A 335 2.70 -7.04 9.08
C TRP A 335 2.75 -5.52 8.92
N GLU A 336 3.88 -4.93 9.29
CA GLU A 336 4.18 -3.51 9.17
C GLU A 336 5.58 -3.31 8.59
N SER A 337 5.72 -2.35 7.67
CA SER A 337 7.00 -1.97 7.08
C SER A 337 7.85 -1.15 8.05
N ALA A 338 9.17 -1.13 7.81
CA ALA A 338 10.00 -0.02 8.28
C ALA A 338 9.48 1.31 7.70
N PRO A 339 9.71 2.46 8.35
CA PRO A 339 9.22 3.75 7.88
C PRO A 339 9.96 4.19 6.61
N TYR A 340 9.21 4.84 5.71
CA TYR A 340 9.73 5.53 4.55
C TYR A 340 9.63 7.04 4.80
N SER A 341 10.75 7.70 5.06
CA SER A 341 10.75 9.13 5.37
C SER A 341 10.87 9.99 4.12
N GLN A 342 10.22 11.15 4.15
CA GLN A 342 10.34 12.22 3.15
C GLN A 342 10.05 11.72 1.72
N VAL A 343 8.97 10.96 1.56
CA VAL A 343 8.56 10.37 0.29
C VAL A 343 8.32 11.48 -0.76
N PRO A 344 9.03 11.48 -1.91
CA PRO A 344 8.82 12.46 -2.97
C PRO A 344 7.52 12.20 -3.74
N ASN A 345 7.15 13.12 -4.65
CA ASN A 345 5.89 13.09 -5.40
C ASN A 345 5.66 11.79 -6.20
N LEU A 346 6.72 11.13 -6.67
CA LEU A 346 6.62 9.80 -7.28
C LEU A 346 7.74 8.91 -6.75
N GLN A 347 7.42 7.88 -5.97
CA GLN A 347 8.40 6.95 -5.41
C GLN A 347 8.01 5.49 -5.61
N ARG A 348 8.98 4.68 -6.03
CA ARG A 348 8.87 3.23 -5.97
C ARG A 348 9.20 2.73 -4.57
N ILE A 349 8.27 1.99 -3.97
CA ILE A 349 8.43 1.31 -2.70
C ILE A 349 8.11 -0.17 -2.93
N ASP A 350 9.14 -1.01 -3.02
CA ASP A 350 8.93 -2.46 -3.05
C ASP A 350 8.81 -2.99 -1.62
N LEU A 351 7.82 -3.84 -1.38
CA LEU A 351 7.56 -4.43 -0.07
C LEU A 351 8.05 -5.86 -0.05
N CYS A 352 8.77 -6.24 0.99
CA CYS A 352 9.11 -7.63 1.28
C CYS A 352 8.46 -7.99 2.61
N ILE A 353 7.55 -8.97 2.58
CA ILE A 353 6.68 -9.34 3.68
C ILE A 353 7.06 -10.76 4.12
N PRO A 354 7.29 -11.01 5.41
CA PRO A 354 7.57 -12.36 5.90
C PRO A 354 6.35 -13.24 5.67
N ASN A 355 6.53 -14.40 5.02
CA ASN A 355 5.46 -15.36 4.83
C ASN A 355 5.68 -16.60 5.72
N PRO A 356 4.91 -16.76 6.81
CA PRO A 356 4.99 -17.95 7.66
C PRO A 356 4.48 -19.20 6.93
N SER A 357 3.62 -19.06 5.93
CA SER A 357 3.07 -20.16 5.10
C SER A 357 4.09 -20.79 4.15
N LEU A 358 5.21 -20.11 3.87
CA LEU A 358 6.32 -20.64 3.06
C LEU A 358 7.32 -21.47 3.89
N GLN A 359 7.01 -21.74 5.16
CA GLN A 359 7.68 -22.78 5.92
C GLN A 359 7.38 -24.18 5.33
N PRO A 360 8.29 -25.15 5.45
CA PRO A 360 7.92 -26.56 5.31
C PRO A 360 6.91 -26.94 6.42
N LYS A 361 5.62 -26.90 6.05
CA LYS A 361 4.40 -27.39 6.71
C LYS A 361 4.18 -27.03 8.19
N ARG A 362 3.12 -26.26 8.45
CA ARG A 362 1.85 -26.77 9.04
C ARG A 362 0.73 -25.72 8.92
N LEU A 363 -0.41 -26.21 8.41
CA LEU A 363 -1.78 -25.64 8.39
C LEU A 363 -2.29 -25.04 7.06
N ARG A 364 -3.57 -25.33 6.82
CA ARG A 364 -4.28 -25.42 5.53
C ARG A 364 -4.77 -24.05 5.03
N PRO A 365 -4.86 -23.82 3.70
CA PRO A 365 -5.41 -22.59 3.14
C PRO A 365 -6.94 -22.67 3.01
N ASP A 366 -7.62 -21.53 3.07
CA ASP A 366 -8.66 -21.12 2.09
C ASP A 366 -9.52 -19.96 2.61
N HIS A 367 -9.20 -18.68 2.32
CA HIS A 367 -10.18 -17.58 2.41
C HIS A 367 -9.87 -16.45 1.41
N ARG A 368 -10.89 -15.93 0.71
CA ARG A 368 -10.80 -14.77 -0.21
C ARG A 368 -11.65 -13.61 0.33
N VAL A 369 -11.16 -12.38 0.16
CA VAL A 369 -11.85 -11.12 0.52
C VAL A 369 -12.61 -10.58 -0.70
N GLY A 370 -13.81 -10.03 -0.49
CA GLY A 370 -14.59 -9.30 -1.49
C GLY A 370 -15.08 -7.96 -0.93
N GLN A 371 -15.23 -6.94 -1.76
CA GLN A 371 -15.68 -5.59 -1.38
C GLN A 371 -17.14 -5.36 -1.82
N ARG A 372 -17.96 -4.70 -0.99
CA ARG A 372 -19.32 -4.25 -1.34
C ARG A 372 -19.53 -2.80 -0.89
N GLY A 373 -19.41 -1.85 -1.82
CA GLY A 373 -19.57 -0.41 -1.54
C GLY A 373 -18.39 0.20 -0.79
N ASP A 374 -18.67 1.20 0.05
CA ASP A 374 -17.69 1.94 0.86
C ASP A 374 -17.18 1.14 2.08
N GLU A 375 -17.70 -0.08 2.28
CA GLU A 375 -17.35 -0.95 3.39
C GLU A 375 -16.65 -2.23 2.89
N LEU A 376 -15.47 -2.52 3.46
CA LEU A 376 -14.77 -3.79 3.24
C LEU A 376 -15.43 -4.86 4.12
N ALA A 377 -16.36 -5.63 3.55
CA ALA A 377 -17.00 -6.74 4.26
C ALA A 377 -16.21 -8.05 4.06
N ALA A 378 -15.66 -8.61 5.13
CA ALA A 378 -15.14 -9.98 5.12
C ALA A 378 -16.32 -10.97 5.01
N VAL A 379 -16.34 -11.79 3.96
CA VAL A 379 -17.35 -12.86 3.82
C VAL A 379 -16.78 -14.15 4.41
N GLU A 380 -17.32 -14.57 5.55
CA GLU A 380 -17.10 -15.92 6.08
C GLU A 380 -17.89 -16.94 5.23
N ARG A 381 -17.21 -17.94 4.66
CA ARG A 381 -17.90 -19.18 4.28
C ARG A 381 -18.00 -20.05 5.53
N GLY A 382 -19.20 -20.14 6.08
CA GLY A 382 -19.54 -21.19 7.04
C GLY A 382 -19.28 -22.57 6.43
N LEU A 383 -18.56 -23.39 7.17
CA LEU A 383 -18.33 -24.80 6.85
C LEU A 383 -19.66 -25.55 6.81
N GLY A 384 -19.89 -26.32 5.75
CA GLY A 384 -20.86 -27.43 5.71
C GLY A 384 -22.31 -27.04 5.40
N GLY A 385 -22.66 -27.02 4.11
CA GLY A 385 -24.05 -26.96 3.67
C GLY A 385 -24.16 -27.25 2.18
N ARG A 386 -24.86 -28.33 1.84
CA ARG A 386 -25.15 -28.77 0.46
C ARG A 386 -25.73 -27.60 -0.36
N ALA A 387 -25.27 -27.44 -1.60
CA ALA A 387 -25.82 -26.43 -2.51
C ALA A 387 -27.34 -26.65 -2.68
N PRO A 388 -28.20 -25.62 -2.50
CA PRO A 388 -29.55 -25.70 -3.00
C PRO A 388 -29.53 -25.47 -4.51
N ALA A 389 -30.34 -26.27 -5.20
CA ALA A 389 -30.58 -26.16 -6.63
C ALA A 389 -31.18 -24.79 -6.99
N ASN A 390 -30.93 -24.37 -8.23
CA ASN A 390 -31.54 -23.19 -8.83
C ASN A 390 -33.07 -23.33 -8.84
N ASP A 391 -33.77 -22.36 -8.25
CA ASP A 391 -35.15 -22.05 -8.62
C ASP A 391 -35.18 -20.64 -9.20
N ALA A 392 -35.82 -20.54 -10.36
CA ALA A 392 -36.15 -19.30 -11.03
C ALA A 392 -37.32 -18.65 -10.26
N ASP A 393 -37.19 -17.35 -9.99
CA ASP A 393 -38.14 -16.46 -9.31
C ASP A 393 -38.25 -16.54 -7.77
N SER A 394 -38.06 -15.35 -7.18
CA SER A 394 -38.44 -14.88 -5.83
C SER A 394 -37.48 -15.06 -4.63
N HIS A 395 -36.96 -13.91 -4.18
CA HIS A 395 -36.54 -13.51 -2.82
C HIS A 395 -35.70 -14.48 -1.94
N ALA A 396 -34.38 -14.31 -1.95
CA ALA A 396 -33.51 -14.77 -0.87
C ALA A 396 -33.40 -13.71 0.25
N ALA A 397 -34.16 -13.90 1.33
CA ALA A 397 -34.02 -13.15 2.57
C ALA A 397 -32.84 -13.68 3.40
N ALA A 398 -31.67 -13.06 3.29
CA ALA A 398 -30.62 -13.17 4.30
C ALA A 398 -30.79 -12.01 5.29
N ARG A 399 -31.34 -12.28 6.48
CA ARG A 399 -31.38 -11.28 7.57
C ARG A 399 -29.95 -10.95 8.01
N PRO A 400 -29.50 -9.69 7.95
CA PRO A 400 -28.26 -9.31 8.60
C PRO A 400 -28.45 -9.37 10.12
N ARG A 401 -27.58 -10.08 10.83
CA ARG A 401 -27.42 -9.85 12.27
C ARG A 401 -26.71 -8.50 12.42
N LEU A 402 -27.46 -7.46 12.81
CA LEU A 402 -26.85 -6.26 13.38
C LEU A 402 -26.04 -6.68 14.61
N VAL A 403 -24.73 -6.41 14.60
CA VAL A 403 -23.95 -6.39 15.83
C VAL A 403 -24.36 -5.12 16.58
N SER A 404 -25.03 -5.32 17.71
CA SER A 404 -25.47 -4.26 18.60
C SER A 404 -24.28 -3.43 19.11
N ARG A 405 -24.44 -2.11 18.98
CA ARG A 405 -23.64 -1.06 19.61
C ARG A 405 -23.62 -1.28 21.13
N THR A 406 -22.51 -1.74 21.70
CA THR A 406 -22.31 -1.67 23.15
C THR A 406 -21.80 -0.28 23.50
N GLU A 407 -22.72 0.61 23.84
CA GLU A 407 -22.47 1.71 24.76
C GLU A 407 -22.09 1.10 26.12
N GLY A 408 -20.85 1.28 26.54
CA GLY A 408 -20.35 0.89 27.86
C GLY A 408 -20.02 2.13 28.67
N SER A 409 -21.04 2.72 29.27
CA SER A 409 -20.95 3.83 30.21
C SER A 409 -20.10 3.49 31.43
N TRP A 410 -19.16 4.39 31.73
CA TRP A 410 -18.53 4.59 33.03
C TRP A 410 -19.57 4.68 34.15
N ARG A 411 -19.48 3.82 35.19
CA ARG A 411 -19.89 4.15 36.57
C ARG A 411 -19.07 3.32 37.55
N GLY A 412 -18.06 3.94 38.15
CA GLY A 412 -17.55 3.54 39.45
C GLY A 412 -18.54 3.94 40.53
N GLY A 413 -18.80 3.03 41.47
CA GLY A 413 -19.51 3.31 42.72
C GLY A 413 -18.56 3.02 43.88
N LEU A 414 -18.21 4.05 44.64
CA LEU A 414 -17.60 3.93 45.95
C LEU A 414 -18.72 3.88 47.01
N ARG A 415 -18.45 3.18 48.12
CA ARG A 415 -19.21 3.14 49.40
C ARG A 415 -19.85 4.51 49.74
N VAL A 416 -21.06 4.59 50.28
CA VAL A 416 -21.61 3.92 51.48
C VAL A 416 -22.99 3.32 51.22
#